data_AF-A0A832TYM1-F1
#
_entry.id   AF-A0A832TYM1-F1
#
_cell.length_a   1.000
_cell.length_b   1.000
_cell.length_c   1.000
_cell.angle_alpha   90.00
_cell.angle_beta   90.00
_cell.angle_gamma   90.00
#
_symmetry.space_group_name_H-M   'P 1'
#
loop_
_entity.id
_entity.type
_entity.pdbx_description
1 polymer ?
#
loop_
_entity_poly.entity_id
_entity_poly.type
_entity_poly.pdbx_seq_one_letter_code
_entity_poly.pdbx_strand_id
1 'polypeptide(L)'
;MAVIKNLLQQITDPVLRERLAQEVNRLSKNKKFGLVFEEHVPECTPLYSVPIKRGSFVARKTGKMNNIYIVKEIDGETATCMDKITLEIEAIPLSEIVSVAQFGEPIFPSLEPIDKVLNAADDNLWHTIIEADNYHALQLLEYLYEGKVDCIYIDPPYNTGARDWKYNNDYVDSNDAYRHSKWLSMMKKRLKLAHRILNPETGVLIVTIDEHEVHHL
;
A
#
# COMPACT_ATOMS: atom_id res chain seq x y z
N MET A 1 -6.93 -18.87 -11.18
CA MET A 1 -6.04 -20.05 -11.00
C MET A 1 -6.79 -21.31 -10.57
N ALA A 2 -7.84 -21.22 -9.74
CA ALA A 2 -8.66 -22.38 -9.33
C ALA A 2 -9.27 -23.18 -10.50
N VAL A 3 -9.80 -22.50 -11.52
CA VAL A 3 -10.38 -23.15 -12.72
C VAL A 3 -9.35 -23.97 -13.51
N ILE A 4 -8.12 -23.46 -13.67
CA ILE A 4 -7.04 -24.17 -14.38
C ILE A 4 -6.61 -25.42 -13.61
N LYS A 5 -6.54 -25.36 -12.27
CA LYS A 5 -6.24 -26.53 -11.44
C LYS A 5 -7.31 -27.62 -11.57
N ASN A 6 -8.59 -27.25 -11.62
CA ASN A 6 -9.68 -28.20 -11.88
C ASN A 6 -9.59 -28.83 -13.27
N LEU A 7 -9.24 -28.04 -14.30
CA LEU A 7 -9.03 -28.56 -15.66
C LEU A 7 -7.83 -29.52 -15.75
N LEU A 8 -6.75 -29.27 -15.01
CA LEU A 8 -5.60 -30.19 -14.94
C LEU A 8 -5.98 -31.56 -14.34
N GLN A 9 -6.91 -31.58 -13.37
CA GLN A 9 -7.37 -32.84 -12.76
C GLN A 9 -8.22 -33.69 -13.72
N GLN A 10 -8.80 -33.08 -14.75
CA GLN A 10 -9.59 -33.79 -15.78
C GLN A 10 -8.71 -34.45 -16.85
N ILE A 11 -7.38 -34.26 -16.81
CA ILE A 11 -6.44 -34.87 -17.76
C ILE A 11 -6.15 -36.30 -17.33
N THR A 12 -6.50 -37.26 -18.19
CA THR A 12 -6.34 -38.70 -17.96
C THR A 12 -4.89 -39.18 -18.10
N ASP A 13 -4.10 -38.51 -18.95
CA ASP A 13 -2.66 -38.80 -19.11
C ASP A 13 -1.86 -38.23 -17.93
N PRO A 14 -1.24 -39.08 -17.08
CA PRO A 14 -0.52 -38.64 -15.89
C PRO A 14 0.74 -37.84 -16.22
N VAL A 15 1.44 -38.15 -17.32
CA VAL A 15 2.69 -37.50 -17.71
C VAL A 15 2.40 -36.10 -18.26
N LEU A 16 1.39 -35.98 -19.13
CA LEU A 16 0.98 -34.69 -19.66
C LEU A 16 0.42 -33.77 -18.56
N ARG A 17 -0.36 -34.32 -17.63
CA ARG A 17 -0.88 -33.59 -16.47
C ARG A 17 0.24 -33.02 -15.61
N GLU A 18 1.27 -33.81 -15.32
CA GLU A 18 2.39 -33.37 -14.48
C GLU A 18 3.22 -32.28 -15.18
N ARG A 19 3.53 -32.44 -16.47
CA ARG A 19 4.24 -31.42 -17.25
C ARG A 19 3.46 -30.11 -17.33
N LEU A 20 2.15 -30.18 -17.58
CA LEU A 20 1.29 -29.00 -17.60
C LEU A 20 1.14 -28.38 -16.21
N ALA A 21 1.08 -29.17 -15.14
CA ALA A 21 1.05 -28.66 -13.77
C ALA A 21 2.35 -27.94 -13.40
N GLN A 22 3.51 -28.48 -13.80
CA GLN A 22 4.81 -27.82 -13.64
C GLN A 22 4.88 -26.51 -14.42
N GLU A 23 4.41 -26.51 -15.67
CA GLU A 23 4.41 -25.32 -16.51
C GLU A 23 3.41 -24.25 -16.04
N VAL A 24 2.22 -24.66 -15.59
CA VAL A 24 1.25 -23.76 -14.94
C VAL A 24 1.79 -23.23 -13.62
N ASN A 25 2.50 -24.03 -12.83
CA ASN A 25 3.16 -23.55 -11.61
C ASN A 25 4.28 -22.56 -11.94
N ARG A 26 5.10 -22.83 -12.97
CA ARG A 26 6.13 -21.92 -13.47
C ARG A 26 5.52 -20.61 -13.98
N LEU A 27 4.48 -20.70 -14.79
CA LEU A 27 3.71 -19.56 -15.29
C LEU A 27 2.96 -18.84 -14.17
N SER A 28 2.57 -19.50 -13.08
CA SER A 28 1.94 -18.84 -11.93
C SER A 28 2.95 -18.08 -11.08
N LYS A 29 4.17 -18.61 -10.96
CA LYS A 29 5.32 -17.91 -10.37
C LYS A 29 5.75 -16.71 -11.23
N ASN A 30 5.60 -16.84 -12.55
CA ASN A 30 5.93 -15.79 -13.54
C ASN A 30 4.71 -14.96 -13.99
N LYS A 31 3.49 -15.20 -13.49
CA LYS A 31 2.30 -14.42 -13.83
C LYS A 31 2.32 -13.14 -13.02
N LYS A 32 3.21 -12.25 -13.41
CA LYS A 32 2.98 -10.83 -13.33
C LYS A 32 2.20 -10.45 -14.57
N PHE A 33 0.87 -10.45 -14.45
CA PHE A 33 0.10 -9.46 -15.20
C PHE A 33 0.67 -8.09 -14.80
N GLY A 34 0.93 -7.24 -15.79
CA GLY A 34 1.51 -5.91 -15.58
C GLY A 34 2.76 -5.63 -16.42
N LEU A 35 2.62 -5.67 -17.75
CA LEU A 35 3.36 -4.71 -18.55
C LEU A 35 2.85 -3.32 -18.16
N VAL A 36 3.76 -2.47 -17.67
CA VAL A 36 3.67 -1.00 -17.78
C VAL A 36 2.46 -0.39 -17.05
N PHE A 37 2.64 -0.01 -15.77
CA PHE A 37 1.67 0.75 -14.95
C PHE A 37 0.43 0.01 -14.40
N GLU A 38 0.38 -1.32 -14.37
CA GLU A 38 -0.65 -1.96 -13.54
C GLU A 38 -0.35 -1.69 -12.05
N GLU A 39 -1.30 -0.97 -11.44
CA GLU A 39 -1.38 -0.69 -10.02
C GLU A 39 -1.31 -2.02 -9.28
N HIS A 40 -0.18 -2.28 -8.61
CA HIS A 40 0.01 -3.52 -7.88
C HIS A 40 -1.06 -3.59 -6.78
N VAL A 41 -2.00 -4.51 -6.93
CA VAL A 41 -3.05 -4.76 -5.94
C VAL A 41 -2.51 -5.66 -4.82
N PRO A 42 -2.77 -5.35 -3.54
CA PRO A 42 -3.18 -4.06 -2.98
C PRO A 42 -2.11 -3.48 -2.04
N GLU A 43 -1.70 -2.25 -2.34
CA GLU A 43 -1.45 -1.25 -1.30
C GLU A 43 -2.74 -1.18 -0.46
N CYS A 44 -2.83 -1.97 0.61
CA CYS A 44 -3.94 -1.90 1.55
C CYS A 44 -3.54 -0.95 2.68
N THR A 45 -4.44 -0.03 3.01
CA THR A 45 -4.17 0.96 4.06
C THR A 45 -4.76 0.43 5.36
N PRO A 46 -3.94 0.16 6.40
CA PRO A 46 -4.47 -0.22 7.70
C PRO A 46 -5.23 0.95 8.33
N LEU A 47 -6.42 0.65 8.83
CA LEU A 47 -7.35 1.59 9.43
C LEU A 47 -7.46 1.28 10.93
N TYR A 48 -6.46 1.71 11.71
CA TYR A 48 -6.34 1.37 13.15
C TYR A 48 -7.53 1.82 13.99
N SER A 49 -8.16 2.94 13.63
CA SER A 49 -9.32 3.50 14.35
C SER A 49 -10.66 2.95 13.86
N VAL A 50 -10.69 2.12 12.80
CA VAL A 50 -11.94 1.60 12.24
C VAL A 50 -12.29 0.25 12.88
N PRO A 51 -13.43 0.15 13.58
CA PRO A 51 -13.80 -1.07 14.29
C PRO A 51 -14.04 -2.22 13.32
N ILE A 52 -13.60 -3.41 13.73
CA ILE A 52 -13.78 -4.64 12.99
C ILE A 52 -15.22 -5.11 13.19
N LYS A 53 -15.93 -5.35 12.08
CA LYS A 53 -17.31 -5.84 12.06
C LYS A 53 -17.45 -6.96 11.04
N ARG A 54 -18.54 -7.71 11.12
CA ARG A 54 -18.89 -8.70 10.10
C ARG A 54 -18.92 -8.04 8.72
N GLY A 55 -18.20 -8.63 7.77
CA GLY A 55 -18.00 -8.11 6.42
C GLY A 55 -16.81 -7.16 6.25
N SER A 56 -16.13 -6.75 7.33
CA SER A 56 -14.90 -5.96 7.22
C SER A 56 -13.82 -6.72 6.45
N PHE A 57 -13.07 -6.00 5.62
CA PHE A 57 -11.78 -6.45 5.14
C PHE A 57 -10.74 -6.21 6.22
N VAL A 58 -9.93 -7.23 6.53
CA VAL A 58 -8.90 -7.15 7.57
C VAL A 58 -7.59 -7.76 7.07
N ALA A 59 -6.47 -7.29 7.62
CA ALA A 59 -5.16 -7.91 7.46
C ALA A 59 -4.55 -8.19 8.83
N ARG A 60 -3.64 -9.16 8.91
CA ARG A 60 -2.87 -9.39 10.13
C ARG A 60 -1.91 -8.22 10.37
N LYS A 61 -1.74 -7.82 11.63
CA LYS A 61 -0.80 -6.76 12.06
C LYS A 61 0.68 -7.15 11.92
N THR A 62 0.97 -8.35 11.41
CA THR A 62 2.33 -8.88 11.24
C THR A 62 2.97 -8.33 9.97
N GLY A 63 3.97 -7.44 10.12
CA GLY A 63 4.93 -7.01 9.09
C GLY A 63 4.38 -6.83 7.67
N LYS A 64 4.44 -7.89 6.86
CA LYS A 64 3.95 -7.87 5.48
C LYS A 64 2.45 -8.15 5.44
N MET A 65 1.65 -7.10 5.29
CA MET A 65 0.19 -7.17 5.09
C MET A 65 -0.17 -7.69 3.67
N ASN A 66 0.23 -8.93 3.38
CA ASN A 66 0.06 -9.51 2.05
C ASN A 66 -1.28 -10.22 1.84
N ASN A 67 -1.94 -10.61 2.93
CA ASN A 67 -3.18 -11.37 2.90
C ASN A 67 -4.33 -10.54 3.46
N ILE A 68 -5.38 -10.37 2.65
CA ILE A 68 -6.63 -9.75 3.05
C ILE A 68 -7.64 -10.84 3.35
N TYR A 69 -8.32 -10.70 4.47
CA TYR A 69 -9.38 -11.58 4.93
C TYR A 69 -10.71 -10.83 4.97
N ILE A 70 -11.80 -11.57 4.84
CA ILE A 70 -13.17 -11.07 5.06
C ILE A 70 -13.67 -11.65 6.37
N VAL A 71 -14.08 -10.80 7.30
CA VAL A 71 -14.67 -11.23 8.58
C VAL A 71 -16.06 -11.82 8.33
N LYS A 72 -16.25 -13.09 8.66
CA LYS A 72 -17.54 -13.79 8.53
C LYS A 72 -18.39 -13.69 9.77
N GLU A 73 -17.77 -13.81 10.93
CA GLU A 73 -18.40 -13.82 12.24
C GLU A 73 -17.40 -13.35 13.30
N ILE A 74 -17.91 -12.78 14.38
CA ILE A 74 -17.10 -12.35 15.53
C ILE A 74 -17.72 -13.01 16.76
N ASP A 75 -16.91 -13.74 17.51
CA ASP A 75 -17.29 -14.37 18.76
C ASP A 75 -16.30 -13.94 19.85
N GLY A 76 -16.77 -13.07 20.76
CA GLY A 76 -15.95 -12.44 21.78
C GLY A 76 -14.72 -11.74 21.20
N GLU A 77 -13.53 -12.23 21.57
CA GLU A 77 -12.23 -11.68 21.16
C GLU A 77 -11.69 -12.28 19.86
N THR A 78 -12.42 -13.19 19.22
CA THR A 78 -11.96 -13.91 18.02
C THR A 78 -12.87 -13.63 16.83
N ALA A 79 -12.27 -13.39 15.66
CA ALA A 79 -12.98 -13.27 14.39
C ALA A 79 -12.77 -14.52 13.55
N THR A 80 -13.86 -15.07 13.00
CA THR A 80 -13.78 -16.07 11.94
C THR A 80 -13.55 -15.34 10.62
N CYS A 81 -12.38 -15.53 10.04
CA CYS A 81 -11.87 -14.80 8.89
C CYS A 81 -11.72 -15.75 7.70
N MET A 82 -12.11 -15.32 6.50
CA MET A 82 -11.92 -16.06 5.27
C MET A 82 -10.88 -15.37 4.40
N ASP A 83 -9.79 -16.06 4.07
CA ASP A 83 -8.75 -15.54 3.16
C ASP A 83 -9.36 -15.30 1.78
N LYS A 84 -9.14 -14.12 1.21
CA LYS A 84 -9.76 -13.72 -0.07
C LYS A 84 -9.21 -14.50 -1.28
N ILE A 85 -8.00 -15.05 -1.17
CA ILE A 85 -7.28 -15.76 -2.24
C ILE A 85 -7.49 -17.26 -2.11
N THR A 86 -7.20 -17.84 -0.94
CA THR A 86 -7.28 -19.29 -0.72
C THR A 86 -8.69 -19.76 -0.40
N LEU A 87 -9.57 -18.84 0.05
CA LEU A 87 -10.91 -19.12 0.57
C LEU A 87 -10.90 -19.99 1.84
N GLU A 88 -9.73 -20.18 2.45
CA GLU A 88 -9.59 -20.88 3.71
C GLU A 88 -10.15 -20.04 4.84
N ILE A 89 -10.78 -20.72 5.81
CA ILE A 89 -11.37 -20.09 6.97
C ILE A 89 -10.49 -20.39 8.17
N GLU A 90 -10.13 -19.35 8.91
CA GLU A 90 -9.37 -19.45 10.14
C GLU A 90 -9.95 -18.51 11.21
N ALA A 91 -9.81 -18.90 12.47
CA ALA A 91 -10.15 -18.09 13.61
C ALA A 91 -8.91 -17.26 14.00
N ILE A 92 -9.05 -15.94 14.01
CA ILE A 92 -7.95 -15.00 14.28
C ILE A 92 -8.34 -14.08 15.45
N PRO A 93 -7.49 -13.89 16.47
CA PRO A 93 -7.75 -12.93 17.54
C PRO A 93 -7.91 -11.51 16.99
N LEU A 94 -8.90 -10.76 17.48
CA LEU A 94 -9.13 -9.35 17.08
C LEU A 94 -7.90 -8.47 17.37
N SER A 95 -7.10 -8.81 18.38
CA SER A 95 -5.86 -8.11 18.71
C SER A 95 -4.79 -8.23 17.62
N GLU A 96 -4.82 -9.29 16.80
CA GLU A 96 -3.84 -9.58 15.76
C GLU A 96 -4.23 -9.08 14.37
N ILE A 97 -5.46 -8.58 14.19
CA ILE A 97 -5.97 -8.10 12.91
C ILE A 97 -6.35 -6.62 12.97
N VAL A 98 -6.29 -5.96 11.83
CA VAL A 98 -6.68 -4.56 11.65
C VAL A 98 -7.58 -4.44 10.44
N SER A 99 -8.59 -3.57 10.51
CA SER A 99 -9.39 -3.18 9.35
C SER A 99 -8.49 -2.63 8.25
N VAL A 100 -8.73 -2.99 7.00
CA VAL A 100 -7.98 -2.45 5.86
C VAL A 100 -8.92 -1.92 4.80
N ALA A 101 -8.56 -0.80 4.18
CA ALA A 101 -9.15 -0.38 2.93
C ALA A 101 -8.34 -0.93 1.76
N GLN A 102 -9.04 -1.40 0.74
CA GLN A 102 -8.44 -1.88 -0.50
C GLN A 102 -8.19 -0.73 -1.45
N PHE A 103 -7.21 -0.91 -2.35
CA PHE A 103 -6.98 0.04 -3.42
C PHE A 103 -8.26 0.30 -4.24
N GLY A 104 -8.63 1.56 -4.39
CA GLY A 104 -9.84 2.01 -5.07
C GLY A 104 -11.10 2.09 -4.19
N GLU A 105 -11.07 1.57 -2.96
CA GLU A 105 -12.13 1.88 -1.99
C GLU A 105 -12.00 3.34 -1.54
N PRO A 106 -13.11 4.11 -1.53
CA PRO A 106 -13.06 5.49 -1.07
C PRO A 106 -12.71 5.51 0.42
N ILE A 107 -11.56 6.10 0.72
CA ILE A 107 -11.17 6.48 2.08
C ILE A 107 -11.41 7.97 2.19
N PHE A 108 -12.14 8.37 3.23
CA PHE A 108 -12.34 9.78 3.56
C PHE A 108 -11.37 10.11 4.70
N PRO A 109 -10.14 10.57 4.39
CA PRO A 109 -9.20 10.96 5.42
C PRO A 109 -9.77 12.12 6.23
N SER A 110 -9.60 12.05 7.54
CA SER A 110 -9.84 13.16 8.45
C SER A 110 -8.62 13.32 9.34
N LEU A 111 -8.36 14.54 9.78
CA LEU A 111 -7.33 14.81 10.78
C LEU A 111 -7.99 14.88 12.14
N GLU A 112 -7.43 14.12 13.08
CA GLU A 112 -7.70 14.26 14.49
C GLU A 112 -6.59 15.11 15.12
N PRO A 113 -6.92 16.22 15.81
CA PRO A 113 -5.91 17.01 16.51
C PRO A 113 -5.38 16.20 17.71
N ILE A 114 -4.08 15.90 17.70
CA ILE A 114 -3.42 15.12 18.76
C ILE A 114 -2.88 16.04 19.85
N ASP A 115 -2.16 17.10 19.48
CA ASP A 115 -1.52 18.02 20.42
C ASP A 115 -1.28 19.40 19.78
N LYS A 116 -0.93 20.39 20.60
CA LYS A 116 -0.58 21.74 20.16
C LYS A 116 0.55 22.32 21.02
N VAL A 117 1.62 22.75 20.34
CA VAL A 117 2.72 23.49 20.98
C VAL A 117 2.59 24.98 20.67
N LEU A 118 2.50 25.82 21.70
CA LEU A 118 2.45 27.28 21.61
C LEU A 118 3.82 27.85 22.00
N ASN A 119 4.66 28.18 21.01
CA ASN A 119 5.98 28.78 21.25
C ASN A 119 5.99 30.31 21.16
N ALA A 120 4.93 30.93 20.63
CA ALA A 120 4.75 32.38 20.60
C ALA A 120 3.25 32.71 20.66
N ALA A 121 2.78 33.26 21.78
CA ALA A 121 1.36 33.53 22.01
C ALA A 121 0.77 34.60 21.05
N ASP A 122 1.63 35.47 20.51
CA ASP A 122 1.25 36.60 19.65
C ASP A 122 1.61 36.38 18.16
N ASP A 123 2.16 35.21 17.80
CA ASP A 123 2.52 34.89 16.41
C ASP A 123 1.40 34.10 15.72
N ASN A 124 1.10 34.48 14.49
CA ASN A 124 0.14 33.80 13.62
C ASN A 124 0.80 32.66 12.82
N LEU A 125 2.10 32.40 13.00
CA LEU A 125 2.79 31.28 12.38
C LEU A 125 2.56 29.95 13.11
N TRP A 126 1.75 29.08 12.52
CA TRP A 126 1.38 27.80 13.12
C TRP A 126 1.98 26.68 12.26
N HIS A 127 2.84 25.86 12.87
CA HIS A 127 3.36 24.66 12.24
C HIS A 127 2.44 23.48 12.52
N THR A 128 2.26 22.62 11.52
CA THR A 128 1.42 21.43 11.64
C THR A 128 2.26 20.19 11.36
N ILE A 129 2.14 19.19 12.23
CA ILE A 129 2.67 17.85 12.01
C ILE A 129 1.49 16.93 11.74
N ILE A 130 1.56 16.13 10.68
CA ILE A 130 0.52 15.18 10.29
C ILE A 130 1.11 13.78 10.35
N GLU A 131 0.53 12.92 11.18
CA GLU A 131 0.84 11.49 11.23
C GLU A 131 -0.14 10.71 10.34
N ALA A 132 0.30 10.31 9.15
CA ALA A 132 -0.50 9.53 8.20
C ALA A 132 0.40 8.91 7.10
N ASP A 133 -0.16 8.01 6.29
CA ASP A 133 0.41 7.75 4.97
C ASP A 133 0.35 9.05 4.15
N ASN A 134 1.50 9.48 3.65
CA ASN A 134 1.65 10.72 2.92
C ASN A 134 0.77 10.81 1.66
N TYR A 135 0.39 9.71 1.02
CA TYR A 135 -0.55 9.74 -0.09
C TYR A 135 -1.92 10.27 0.36
N HIS A 136 -2.47 9.75 1.46
CA HIS A 136 -3.76 10.19 1.99
C HIS A 136 -3.69 11.58 2.62
N ALA A 137 -2.56 11.92 3.26
CA ALA A 137 -2.33 13.27 3.76
C ALA A 137 -2.36 14.29 2.61
N LEU A 138 -1.68 14.00 1.50
CA LEU A 138 -1.67 14.87 0.32
C LEU A 138 -3.05 14.99 -0.33
N GLN A 139 -3.85 13.92 -0.38
CA GLN A 139 -5.24 14.01 -0.86
C GLN A 139 -6.09 14.98 -0.04
N LEU A 140 -5.91 14.99 1.28
CA LEU A 140 -6.60 15.94 2.15
C LEU A 140 -6.08 17.36 1.93
N LEU A 141 -4.76 17.53 1.85
CA LEU A 141 -4.14 18.84 1.64
C LEU A 141 -4.51 19.44 0.28
N GLU A 142 -4.68 18.61 -0.75
CA GLU A 142 -5.18 19.03 -2.08
C GLU A 142 -6.46 19.85 -1.95
N TYR A 143 -7.45 19.37 -1.18
CA TYR A 143 -8.72 20.07 -1.02
C TYR A 143 -8.59 21.47 -0.37
N LEU A 144 -7.65 21.64 0.56
CA LEU A 144 -7.51 22.87 1.35
C LEU A 144 -6.44 23.83 0.81
N TYR A 145 -5.43 23.30 0.13
CA TYR A 145 -4.17 23.96 -0.19
C TYR A 145 -3.76 23.83 -1.68
N GLU A 146 -4.69 23.51 -2.58
CA GLU A 146 -4.44 23.54 -4.03
C GLU A 146 -3.77 24.86 -4.46
N GLY A 147 -2.60 24.76 -5.11
CA GLY A 147 -1.81 25.90 -5.56
C GLY A 147 -1.23 26.82 -4.48
N LYS A 148 -1.25 26.43 -3.18
CA LYS A 148 -0.84 27.31 -2.06
C LYS A 148 0.53 26.99 -1.47
N VAL A 149 1.17 25.90 -1.88
CA VAL A 149 2.46 25.48 -1.33
C VAL A 149 3.60 26.04 -2.14
N ASP A 150 4.45 26.87 -1.54
CA ASP A 150 5.58 27.50 -2.24
C ASP A 150 6.80 26.57 -2.39
N CYS A 151 6.99 25.65 -1.44
CA CYS A 151 8.14 24.75 -1.44
C CYS A 151 7.75 23.38 -0.90
N ILE A 152 8.15 22.32 -1.61
CA ILE A 152 8.05 20.94 -1.17
C ILE A 152 9.46 20.36 -1.20
N TYR A 153 9.90 19.82 -0.07
CA TYR A 153 11.15 19.07 0.05
C TYR A 153 10.83 17.65 0.50
N ILE A 154 11.29 16.65 -0.26
CA ILE A 154 11.09 15.23 0.07
C ILE A 154 12.39 14.43 -0.07
N ASP A 155 12.50 13.44 0.81
CA ASP A 155 13.58 12.45 0.84
C ASP A 155 12.99 11.03 0.79
N PRO A 156 12.53 10.58 -0.40
CA PRO A 156 11.89 9.28 -0.57
C PRO A 156 12.89 8.13 -0.38
N PRO A 157 12.43 6.88 -0.14
CA PRO A 157 13.31 5.71 -0.10
C PRO A 157 14.02 5.52 -1.44
N TYR A 158 15.32 5.19 -1.41
CA TYR A 158 16.17 5.11 -2.60
C TYR A 158 16.11 3.74 -3.31
N ASN A 159 15.26 2.83 -2.83
CA ASN A 159 15.07 1.50 -3.41
C ASN A 159 16.38 0.69 -3.52
N THR A 160 17.29 0.87 -2.55
CA THR A 160 18.59 0.17 -2.49
C THR A 160 18.45 -1.29 -2.06
N GLY A 161 17.33 -1.65 -1.43
CA GLY A 161 17.13 -2.94 -0.77
C GLY A 161 17.80 -3.03 0.61
N ALA A 162 18.40 -1.94 1.11
CA ALA A 162 18.93 -1.88 2.47
C ALA A 162 17.78 -2.06 3.48
N ARG A 163 18.06 -2.75 4.58
CA ARG A 163 17.16 -2.85 5.74
C ARG A 163 17.69 -1.96 6.85
N ASP A 164 17.65 -0.66 6.62
CA ASP A 164 18.01 0.32 7.63
C ASP A 164 16.76 0.85 8.33
N TRP A 165 16.92 1.29 9.58
CA TRP A 165 15.80 1.73 10.41
C TRP A 165 15.20 3.07 9.96
N LYS A 166 15.91 3.83 9.11
CA LYS A 166 15.56 5.20 8.71
C LYS A 166 14.53 5.25 7.59
N TYR A 167 14.62 4.33 6.63
CA TYR A 167 13.73 4.28 5.47
C TYR A 167 13.29 2.85 5.21
N ASN A 168 12.05 2.69 4.73
CA ASN A 168 11.60 1.43 4.17
C ASN A 168 12.21 1.24 2.76
N ASN A 169 13.52 1.02 2.72
CA ASN A 169 14.29 0.75 1.50
C ASN A 169 14.05 -0.67 0.95
N ASP A 170 13.29 -1.50 1.67
CA ASP A 170 12.81 -2.82 1.25
C ASP A 170 11.32 -2.83 0.87
N TYR A 171 10.75 -1.67 0.53
CA TYR A 171 9.37 -1.52 0.03
C TYR A 171 9.08 -2.48 -1.13
N VAL A 172 10.09 -2.73 -1.97
CA VAL A 172 10.06 -3.77 -2.99
C VAL A 172 11.18 -4.78 -2.73
N ASP A 173 10.84 -6.07 -2.81
CA ASP A 173 11.82 -7.14 -2.68
C ASP A 173 12.95 -6.98 -3.70
N SER A 174 14.20 -7.11 -3.25
CA SER A 174 15.38 -6.94 -4.11
C SER A 174 15.46 -7.94 -5.25
N ASN A 175 14.82 -9.10 -5.11
CA ASN A 175 14.72 -10.12 -6.16
C ASN A 175 13.51 -9.88 -7.10
N ASP A 176 12.74 -8.82 -6.89
CA ASP A 176 11.63 -8.47 -7.75
C ASP A 176 12.13 -7.79 -9.04
N ALA A 177 11.98 -8.49 -10.17
CA ALA A 177 12.36 -7.98 -11.49
C ALA A 177 11.68 -6.65 -11.91
N TYR A 178 10.65 -6.21 -11.18
CA TYR A 178 9.86 -5.00 -11.45
C TYR A 178 10.01 -3.95 -10.34
N ARG A 179 11.08 -4.02 -9.53
CA ARG A 179 11.29 -3.12 -8.39
C ARG A 179 11.17 -1.64 -8.74
N HIS A 180 11.78 -1.21 -9.84
CA HIS A 180 11.74 0.18 -10.29
C HIS A 180 10.33 0.60 -10.69
N SER A 181 9.59 -0.29 -11.39
CA SER A 181 8.21 0.00 -11.79
C SER A 181 7.27 0.13 -10.59
N LYS A 182 7.46 -0.66 -9.54
CA LYS A 182 6.67 -0.55 -8.30
C LYS A 182 7.00 0.73 -7.53
N TRP A 183 8.28 1.04 -7.40
CA TRP A 183 8.74 2.29 -6.79
C TRP A 183 8.18 3.52 -7.54
N LEU A 184 8.25 3.52 -8.87
CA LEU A 184 7.66 4.56 -9.70
C LEU A 184 6.14 4.67 -9.53
N SER A 185 5.43 3.55 -9.39
CA SER A 185 3.99 3.56 -9.15
C SER A 185 3.64 4.25 -7.81
N MET A 186 4.40 3.93 -6.76
CA MET A 186 4.28 4.56 -5.43
C MET A 186 4.60 6.07 -5.51
N MET A 187 5.70 6.47 -6.17
CA MET A 187 6.10 7.87 -6.30
C MET A 187 5.13 8.68 -7.15
N LYS A 188 4.75 8.18 -8.32
CA LYS A 188 3.89 8.87 -9.30
C LYS A 188 2.59 9.37 -8.68
N LYS A 189 1.94 8.55 -7.84
CA LYS A 189 0.69 8.93 -7.16
C LYS A 189 0.89 10.13 -6.24
N ARG A 190 1.98 10.14 -5.47
CA ARG A 190 2.33 11.20 -4.52
C ARG A 190 2.77 12.47 -5.24
N LEU A 191 3.65 12.35 -6.24
CA LEU A 191 4.15 13.49 -7.01
C LEU A 191 3.03 14.20 -7.78
N LYS A 192 2.03 13.47 -8.28
CA LYS A 192 0.85 14.09 -8.91
C LYS A 192 0.06 14.96 -7.94
N LEU A 193 -0.13 14.53 -6.69
CA LEU A 193 -0.82 15.32 -5.67
C LEU A 193 0.06 16.49 -5.21
N ALA A 194 1.36 16.26 -5.01
CA ALA A 194 2.34 17.28 -4.67
C ALA A 194 2.34 18.42 -5.70
N HIS A 195 2.28 18.08 -7.00
CA HIS A 195 2.20 19.07 -8.07
C HIS A 195 0.93 19.92 -8.01
N ARG A 196 -0.21 19.37 -7.58
CA ARG A 196 -1.49 20.11 -7.50
C ARG A 196 -1.51 21.11 -6.35
N ILE A 197 -0.90 20.77 -5.21
CA ILE A 197 -0.81 21.69 -4.07
C ILE A 197 0.27 22.75 -4.25
N LEU A 198 1.25 22.49 -5.11
CA LEU A 198 2.34 23.41 -5.38
C LEU A 198 1.84 24.64 -6.14
N ASN A 199 2.31 25.82 -5.74
CA ASN A 199 2.03 27.08 -6.42
C ASN A 199 2.48 26.99 -7.89
N PRO A 200 1.57 27.21 -8.87
CA PRO A 200 1.88 27.01 -10.29
C PRO A 200 2.85 28.05 -10.85
N GLU A 201 2.98 29.21 -10.21
CA GLU A 201 3.80 30.32 -10.71
C GLU A 201 5.22 30.30 -10.13
N THR A 202 5.35 30.04 -8.83
CA THR A 202 6.62 30.19 -8.09
C THR A 202 7.07 28.95 -7.34
N GLY A 203 6.24 27.91 -7.31
CA GLY A 203 6.47 26.77 -6.45
C GLY A 203 7.66 25.92 -6.87
N VAL A 204 8.40 25.40 -5.90
CA VAL A 204 9.56 24.53 -6.14
C VAL A 204 9.37 23.18 -5.44
N LEU A 205 9.61 22.09 -6.19
CA LEU A 205 9.71 20.74 -5.67
C LEU A 205 11.17 20.29 -5.68
N ILE A 206 11.69 19.93 -4.51
CA ILE A 206 13.04 19.43 -4.30
C ILE A 206 12.94 17.99 -3.83
N VAL A 207 13.63 17.09 -4.54
CA VAL A 207 13.66 15.66 -4.24
C VAL A 207 15.11 15.23 -4.08
N THR A 208 15.46 14.65 -2.94
CA THR A 208 16.75 13.95 -2.79
C THR A 208 16.62 12.53 -3.31
N ILE A 209 17.61 12.08 -4.07
CA ILE A 209 17.65 10.74 -4.67
C ILE A 209 19.09 10.33 -4.94
N ASP A 210 19.36 9.03 -4.93
CA ASP A 210 20.66 8.45 -5.30
C ASP A 210 20.68 7.89 -6.73
N GLU A 211 21.78 7.26 -7.12
CA GLU A 211 21.98 6.70 -8.45
C GLU A 211 21.03 5.54 -8.82
N HIS A 212 20.33 4.93 -7.86
CA HIS A 212 19.48 3.76 -8.11
C HIS A 212 18.16 4.15 -8.79
N GLU A 213 17.66 5.35 -8.50
CA GLU A 213 16.37 5.84 -9.02
C GLU A 213 16.45 7.21 -9.72
N VAL A 214 17.59 7.92 -9.70
CA VAL A 214 17.74 9.24 -10.36
C VAL A 214 17.37 9.24 -11.84
N HIS A 215 17.60 8.14 -12.56
CA HIS A 215 17.26 8.02 -13.98
C HIS A 215 15.81 7.60 -14.24
N HIS A 216 15.11 7.13 -13.20
CA HIS A 216 13.72 6.72 -13.29
C HIS A 216 12.75 7.83 -12.86
N LEU A 217 13.13 8.62 -11.85
CA LEU A 217 12.38 9.74 -11.29
C LEU A 217 12.17 10.87 -12.31
#